data_AF-A0A838WBE0-F1
#
_entry.id   AF-A0A838WBE0-F1
#
_cell.length_a   1.000
_cell.length_b   1.000
_cell.length_c   1.000
_cell.angle_alpha   90.00
_cell.angle_beta   90.00
_cell.angle_gamma   90.00
#
_symmetry.space_group_name_H-M   'P 1'
#
loop_
_entity.id
_entity.type
_entity.pdbx_description
1 polymer ?
#
loop_
_entity_poly.entity_id
_entity_poly.type
_entity_poly.pdbx_seq_one_letter_code
_entity_poly.pdbx_strand_id
1 'polypeptide(L)'
;MTVFPDLGLRDELLRTLEDEDIEQPTALQQAVIPVLRRGGNLVARASAGAGKTLAYGLGVLDRLGASHAAGDDDEDAGTPVRVLILRPTPEAAEHTALSLVPYAQSSGLGVMVPGGSWGTPLGAAAVVAATPQDLLAAVRSSSLKLDSVEAVIVDGAAAIQELGQFDALETLLDHLPRDAQRVLLTTTVTAEIDDLVDRRVKRALRYPPEAAVPEQTTAAVEGQIGYILVPESQKLELLARALGAREQGGAAPVLFCRTDERAATVAEALTTRGFMLGDLDEEGTDVMVATSGITREELASETGEEPGQTISYDVPADEATLLARHRGDADSIVLLEPREMPHLREIATRANLRTRSVTLPISSPALSGLSTFREEIRQALREEDLGAQMLVLEPLFEEFSPAEVAAAAASLLRRRRPAGAAASEPDGERQGAAPAAAAAAPGGQASVLPRTEVGPAPASWSRLYVGIGTRDGARPGDLVGAITGEADIPGSRVGKIDIRDSFSIVEVQADVAEKVIGVLNGTTMKGRSLRVDYDRSGDRARKPSPGRRPPGGSPDRGAGGGSGSAGGSGGTRRTIIRRPPRGAE
;
A
#
# COMPACT_ATOMS: atom_id res chain seq x y z
N MET A 1 -25.78 17.66 11.10
CA MET A 1 -24.43 17.09 10.88
C MET A 1 -23.49 18.24 10.53
N THR A 2 -22.26 18.25 11.03
CA THR A 2 -21.27 19.30 10.75
C THR A 2 -20.63 19.05 9.39
N VAL A 3 -20.60 20.03 8.50
CA VAL A 3 -19.93 19.94 7.18
C VAL A 3 -18.61 20.73 7.19
N PHE A 4 -17.71 20.50 6.22
CA PHE A 4 -16.41 21.21 6.16
C PHE A 4 -16.53 22.75 6.15
N PRO A 5 -17.51 23.37 5.45
CA PRO A 5 -17.72 24.81 5.52
C PRO A 5 -17.91 25.36 6.94
N ASP A 6 -18.54 24.58 7.84
CA ASP A 6 -18.76 24.99 9.23
C ASP A 6 -17.46 25.09 10.05
N LEU A 7 -16.37 24.48 9.56
CA LEU A 7 -15.05 24.52 10.20
C LEU A 7 -14.29 25.81 9.89
N GLY A 8 -14.83 26.64 8.99
CA GLY A 8 -14.32 27.97 8.64
C GLY A 8 -13.06 27.95 7.77
N LEU A 9 -12.82 26.88 7.02
CA LEU A 9 -11.74 26.78 6.04
C LEU A 9 -11.94 27.79 4.89
N ARG A 10 -10.85 28.22 4.26
CA ARG A 10 -10.91 29.04 3.03
C ARG A 10 -11.51 28.28 1.85
N ASP A 11 -12.14 29.03 0.94
CA ASP A 11 -12.83 28.51 -0.25
C ASP A 11 -11.92 27.65 -1.14
N GLU A 12 -10.62 27.97 -1.25
CA GLU A 12 -9.69 27.18 -2.07
C GLU A 12 -9.51 25.75 -1.51
N LEU A 13 -9.46 25.61 -0.19
CA LEU A 13 -9.36 24.30 0.45
C LEU A 13 -10.68 23.54 0.39
N LEU A 14 -11.82 24.24 0.51
CA LEU A 14 -13.15 23.63 0.38
C LEU A 14 -13.36 23.07 -1.03
N ARG A 15 -12.99 23.81 -2.07
CA ARG A 15 -13.03 23.30 -3.45
C ARG A 15 -12.12 22.10 -3.66
N THR A 16 -10.93 22.11 -3.05
CA THR A 16 -10.01 20.95 -3.13
C THR A 16 -10.61 19.71 -2.47
N LEU A 17 -11.34 19.88 -1.35
CA LEU A 17 -12.05 18.78 -0.69
C LEU A 17 -13.20 18.26 -1.56
N GLU A 18 -13.94 19.15 -2.22
CA GLU A 18 -14.99 18.80 -3.17
C GLU A 18 -14.41 18.03 -4.38
N ASP A 19 -13.29 18.49 -4.94
CA ASP A 19 -12.61 17.83 -6.07
C ASP A 19 -12.02 16.45 -5.72
N GLU A 20 -11.81 16.16 -4.44
CA GLU A 20 -11.37 14.84 -3.93
C GLU A 20 -12.51 14.02 -3.30
N ASP A 21 -13.76 14.45 -3.49
CA ASP A 21 -14.99 13.80 -3.00
C ASP A 21 -15.00 13.60 -1.48
N ILE A 22 -14.44 14.56 -0.74
CA ILE A 22 -14.34 14.56 0.72
C ILE A 22 -15.42 15.47 1.31
N GLU A 23 -16.61 14.93 1.45
CA GLU A 23 -17.81 15.71 1.82
C GLU A 23 -17.94 15.96 3.33
N GLN A 24 -17.64 14.96 4.15
CA GLN A 24 -17.92 14.99 5.59
C GLN A 24 -16.64 14.90 6.44
N PRO A 25 -16.45 15.83 7.39
CA PRO A 25 -15.30 15.78 8.28
C PRO A 25 -15.45 14.67 9.32
N THR A 26 -14.38 13.93 9.58
CA THR A 26 -14.32 12.94 10.67
C THR A 26 -14.47 13.62 12.05
N ALA A 27 -14.87 12.87 13.08
CA ALA A 27 -14.93 13.40 14.45
C ALA A 27 -13.62 14.08 14.91
N LEU A 28 -12.47 13.50 14.53
CA LEU A 28 -11.16 14.11 14.75
C LEU A 28 -11.05 15.45 14.05
N GLN A 29 -11.35 15.50 12.74
CA GLN A 29 -11.26 16.71 11.92
C GLN A 29 -12.15 17.83 12.46
N GLN A 30 -13.41 17.53 12.81
CA GLN A 30 -14.35 18.48 13.40
C GLN A 30 -13.81 19.09 14.70
N ALA A 31 -13.20 18.26 15.56
CA ALA A 31 -12.69 18.71 16.85
C ALA A 31 -11.41 19.54 16.72
N VAL A 32 -10.50 19.19 15.80
CA VAL A 32 -9.14 19.73 15.81
C VAL A 32 -8.88 20.81 14.76
N ILE A 33 -9.54 20.77 13.59
CA ILE A 33 -9.33 21.76 12.52
C ILE A 33 -9.51 23.21 13.03
N PRO A 34 -10.59 23.54 13.78
CA PRO A 34 -10.78 24.90 14.30
C PRO A 34 -9.68 25.37 15.27
N VAL A 35 -9.05 24.44 16.00
CA VAL A 35 -7.94 24.76 16.90
C VAL A 35 -6.65 24.98 16.12
N LEU A 36 -6.38 24.09 15.16
CA LEU A 36 -5.15 24.12 14.39
C LEU A 36 -5.05 25.38 13.52
N ARG A 37 -6.16 25.80 12.89
CA ARG A 37 -6.18 27.04 12.08
C ARG A 37 -5.95 28.32 12.87
N ARG A 38 -6.24 28.30 14.18
CA ARG A 38 -5.96 29.42 15.10
C ARG A 38 -4.53 29.37 15.67
N GLY A 39 -3.72 28.40 15.24
CA GLY A 39 -2.36 28.19 15.74
C GLY A 39 -2.28 27.52 17.11
N GLY A 40 -3.37 26.91 17.58
CA GLY A 40 -3.38 26.17 18.85
C GLY A 40 -2.55 24.89 18.76
N ASN A 41 -1.89 24.54 19.86
CA ASN A 41 -1.17 23.27 19.96
C ASN A 41 -2.17 22.10 20.11
N LEU A 42 -1.78 20.91 19.66
CA LEU A 42 -2.63 19.71 19.69
C LEU A 42 -1.82 18.50 20.14
N VAL A 43 -2.43 17.68 21.00
CA VAL A 43 -2.02 16.31 21.27
C VAL A 43 -3.22 15.43 20.98
N ALA A 44 -3.13 14.62 19.93
CA ALA A 44 -4.22 13.79 19.47
C ALA A 44 -3.84 12.31 19.51
N ARG A 45 -4.65 11.52 20.21
CA ARG A 45 -4.63 10.07 20.10
C ARG A 45 -5.51 9.67 18.93
N ALA A 46 -4.90 9.21 17.85
CA ALA A 46 -5.62 8.83 16.65
C ALA A 46 -4.88 7.76 15.83
N SER A 47 -5.63 6.78 15.40
CA SER A 47 -5.20 5.66 14.57
C SER A 47 -5.28 5.96 13.07
N ALA A 48 -4.73 5.07 12.24
CA ALA A 48 -4.77 5.19 10.79
C ALA A 48 -6.20 5.00 10.28
N GLY A 49 -6.68 5.91 9.43
CA GLY A 49 -8.08 5.94 8.98
C GLY A 49 -8.93 7.02 9.65
N ALA A 50 -8.52 7.55 10.81
CA ALA A 50 -9.22 8.62 11.53
C ALA A 50 -9.22 10.00 10.82
N GLY A 51 -8.61 10.11 9.63
CA GLY A 51 -8.52 11.36 8.87
C GLY A 51 -7.43 12.33 9.36
N LYS A 52 -6.41 11.82 10.09
CA LYS A 52 -5.33 12.62 10.71
C LYS A 52 -4.62 13.58 9.74
N THR A 53 -4.21 13.07 8.59
CA THR A 53 -3.43 13.83 7.61
C THR A 53 -4.15 15.09 7.17
N LEU A 54 -5.42 14.96 6.78
CA LEU A 54 -6.24 16.11 6.43
C LEU A 54 -6.57 16.98 7.65
N ALA A 55 -6.75 16.39 8.83
CA ALA A 55 -7.04 17.15 10.05
C ALA A 55 -5.97 18.20 10.35
N TYR A 56 -4.68 17.80 10.38
CA TYR A 56 -3.60 18.78 10.56
C TYR A 56 -3.22 19.52 9.28
N GLY A 57 -3.33 18.88 8.12
CA GLY A 57 -3.04 19.49 6.83
C GLY A 57 -3.92 20.70 6.59
N LEU A 58 -5.24 20.53 6.60
CA LEU A 58 -6.21 21.60 6.39
C LEU A 58 -6.04 22.71 7.44
N GLY A 59 -5.94 22.35 8.72
CA GLY A 59 -5.80 23.34 9.79
C GLY A 59 -4.54 24.20 9.67
N VAL A 60 -3.39 23.59 9.39
CA VAL A 60 -2.11 24.31 9.30
C VAL A 60 -1.99 25.07 7.98
N LEU A 61 -2.38 24.46 6.84
CA LEU A 61 -2.31 25.09 5.52
C LEU A 61 -3.30 26.26 5.38
N ASP A 62 -4.50 26.18 5.97
CA ASP A 62 -5.48 27.27 6.01
C ASP A 62 -4.86 28.55 6.57
N ARG A 63 -4.20 28.42 7.72
CA ARG A 63 -3.52 29.52 8.43
C ARG A 63 -2.34 30.09 7.62
N LEU A 64 -1.51 29.23 7.04
CA LEU A 64 -0.26 29.64 6.43
C LEU A 64 -0.42 30.20 5.02
N GLY A 65 -1.38 29.69 4.24
CA GLY A 65 -1.67 30.22 2.90
C GLY A 65 -2.22 31.65 2.95
N ALA A 66 -2.99 32.00 3.98
CA ALA A 66 -3.44 33.37 4.21
C ALA A 66 -2.30 34.38 4.43
N SER A 67 -1.15 33.92 4.95
CA SER A 67 0.02 34.76 5.20
C SER A 67 0.92 34.91 3.96
N HIS A 68 0.88 33.96 3.02
CA HIS A 68 1.70 33.99 1.80
C HIS A 68 1.14 34.97 0.76
N ALA A 69 -0.18 35.14 0.68
CA ALA A 69 -0.82 36.11 -0.21
C ALA A 69 -0.55 37.58 0.14
N ALA A 70 0.14 37.86 1.26
CA ALA A 70 0.35 39.20 1.82
C ALA A 70 1.81 39.69 1.84
N GLY A 71 2.77 38.91 1.31
CA GLY A 71 4.21 39.25 1.34
C GLY A 71 4.77 39.58 -0.04
N ASP A 72 5.60 40.63 -0.12
CA ASP A 72 6.36 41.03 -1.30
C ASP A 72 7.32 39.90 -1.75
N ASP A 73 7.22 39.51 -3.02
CA ASP A 73 8.07 38.52 -3.68
C ASP A 73 9.51 39.05 -3.85
N ASP A 74 10.38 38.75 -2.88
CA ASP A 74 11.83 38.88 -3.08
C ASP A 74 12.32 37.60 -3.79
N GLU A 75 12.24 37.58 -5.13
CA GLU A 75 12.50 36.42 -6.01
C GLU A 75 13.89 35.78 -5.81
N ASP A 76 14.85 36.48 -5.19
CA ASP A 76 16.23 36.03 -4.99
C ASP A 76 16.46 35.24 -3.68
N ALA A 77 15.51 35.22 -2.75
CA ALA A 77 15.61 34.51 -1.47
C ALA A 77 14.63 33.33 -1.44
N GLY A 78 15.10 32.13 -1.82
CA GLY A 78 14.27 30.92 -1.94
C GLY A 78 13.28 30.66 -0.78
N THR A 79 12.18 29.96 -1.07
CA THR A 79 11.03 29.79 -0.16
C THR A 79 11.43 29.21 1.21
N PRO A 80 11.28 29.95 2.32
CA PRO A 80 11.65 29.45 3.63
C PRO A 80 10.76 28.28 4.05
N VAL A 81 11.35 27.31 4.76
CA VAL A 81 10.59 26.19 5.35
C VAL A 81 9.80 26.71 6.55
N ARG A 82 8.47 26.59 6.47
CA ARG A 82 7.51 27.07 7.48
C ARG A 82 6.86 25.92 8.26
N VAL A 83 6.78 24.73 7.68
CA VAL A 83 6.14 23.55 8.30
C VAL A 83 7.04 22.34 8.21
N LEU A 84 7.21 21.65 9.34
CA LEU A 84 7.84 20.34 9.40
C LEU A 84 6.81 19.27 9.75
N ILE A 85 6.75 18.20 8.96
CA ILE A 85 5.94 17.01 9.22
C ILE A 85 6.89 15.84 9.48
N LEU A 86 7.01 15.46 10.74
CA LEU A 86 7.85 14.38 11.23
C LEU A 86 7.07 13.07 11.16
N ARG A 87 7.59 12.12 10.39
CA ARG A 87 6.98 10.80 10.15
C ARG A 87 7.96 9.68 10.51
N PRO A 88 7.48 8.49 10.92
CA PRO A 88 8.35 7.41 11.40
C PRO A 88 9.27 6.84 10.31
N THR A 89 8.84 6.83 9.05
CA THR A 89 9.61 6.29 7.92
C THR A 89 9.57 7.23 6.71
N PRO A 90 10.54 7.13 5.78
CA PRO A 90 10.53 7.90 4.54
C PRO A 90 9.28 7.65 3.69
N GLU A 91 8.78 6.41 3.63
CA GLU A 91 7.58 6.06 2.88
C GLU A 91 6.33 6.69 3.50
N ALA A 92 6.26 6.74 4.83
CA ALA A 92 5.19 7.43 5.53
C ALA A 92 5.25 8.94 5.30
N ALA A 93 6.46 9.52 5.21
CA ALA A 93 6.67 10.92 4.84
C ALA A 93 6.21 11.20 3.40
N GLU A 94 6.62 10.37 2.44
CA GLU A 94 6.22 10.49 1.04
C GLU A 94 4.71 10.36 0.85
N HIS A 95 4.09 9.36 1.46
CA HIS A 95 2.64 9.20 1.41
C HIS A 95 1.90 10.41 2.00
N THR A 96 2.41 10.94 3.11
CA THR A 96 1.83 12.13 3.75
C THR A 96 1.98 13.36 2.88
N ALA A 97 3.16 13.57 2.29
CA ALA A 97 3.43 14.68 1.40
C ALA A 97 2.50 14.64 0.17
N LEU A 98 2.42 13.49 -0.51
CA LEU A 98 1.56 13.29 -1.67
C LEU A 98 0.09 13.58 -1.36
N SER A 99 -0.39 13.15 -0.18
CA SER A 99 -1.76 13.42 0.27
C SER A 99 -2.05 14.89 0.56
N LEU A 100 -1.01 15.72 0.75
CA LEU A 100 -1.13 17.14 1.06
C LEU A 100 -0.82 18.05 -0.13
N VAL A 101 -0.32 17.52 -1.25
CA VAL A 101 0.02 18.31 -2.45
C VAL A 101 -1.16 19.15 -2.95
N PRO A 102 -2.38 18.59 -3.15
CA PRO A 102 -3.50 19.37 -3.68
C PRO A 102 -3.86 20.57 -2.78
N TYR A 103 -3.92 20.33 -1.48
CA TYR A 103 -4.27 21.33 -0.46
C TYR A 103 -3.20 22.40 -0.27
N ALA A 104 -1.93 22.02 -0.36
CA ALA A 104 -0.83 22.96 -0.28
C ALA A 104 -0.81 23.85 -1.52
N GLN A 105 -0.98 23.27 -2.72
CA GLN A 105 -1.04 24.01 -3.97
C GLN A 105 -2.19 25.00 -4.01
N SER A 106 -3.40 24.60 -3.59
CA SER A 106 -4.55 25.50 -3.50
C SER A 106 -4.36 26.60 -2.44
N SER A 107 -3.46 26.37 -1.48
CA SER A 107 -3.02 27.37 -0.50
C SER A 107 -1.81 28.22 -0.94
N GLY A 108 -1.29 28.03 -2.16
CA GLY A 108 -0.11 28.72 -2.67
C GLY A 108 1.22 28.27 -2.03
N LEU A 109 1.28 27.05 -1.50
CA LEU A 109 2.43 26.48 -0.80
C LEU A 109 2.94 25.22 -1.52
N GLY A 110 4.25 24.99 -1.42
CA GLY A 110 4.88 23.74 -1.88
C GLY A 110 5.07 22.73 -0.74
N VAL A 111 4.96 21.44 -1.06
CA VAL A 111 5.30 20.31 -0.17
C VAL A 111 6.47 19.55 -0.76
N MET A 112 7.43 19.15 0.07
CA MET A 112 8.56 18.33 -0.36
C MET A 112 8.92 17.21 0.64
N VAL A 113 9.65 16.22 0.12
CA VAL A 113 10.27 15.14 0.88
C VAL A 113 11.78 15.15 0.58
N PRO A 114 12.66 15.30 1.58
CA PRO A 114 14.11 15.29 1.37
C PRO A 114 14.55 13.98 0.72
N GLY A 115 15.31 14.04 -0.37
CA GLY A 115 15.83 12.85 -1.07
C GLY A 115 14.77 12.01 -1.81
N GLY A 116 13.52 12.48 -1.89
CA GLY A 116 12.44 11.79 -2.60
C GLY A 116 12.63 11.76 -4.12
N SER A 117 11.83 10.92 -4.78
CA SER A 117 11.76 10.73 -6.23
C SER A 117 11.56 12.03 -7.05
N TRP A 118 11.10 13.10 -6.38
CA TRP A 118 10.83 14.43 -6.93
C TRP A 118 11.99 15.43 -6.82
N GLY A 119 13.17 15.01 -6.37
CA GLY A 119 14.46 15.71 -6.60
C GLY A 119 14.54 17.20 -6.23
N THR A 120 13.67 17.69 -5.34
CA THR A 120 13.55 19.12 -5.04
C THR A 120 14.55 19.51 -3.94
N PRO A 121 15.36 20.59 -4.11
CA PRO A 121 16.27 21.06 -3.06
C PRO A 121 15.53 21.47 -1.78
N LEU A 122 16.12 21.21 -0.62
CA LEU A 122 15.65 21.74 0.67
C LEU A 122 15.58 23.27 0.61
N GLY A 123 14.41 23.86 0.94
CA GLY A 123 14.17 25.31 0.85
C GLY A 123 13.54 25.80 -0.46
N ALA A 124 13.03 24.90 -1.30
CA ALA A 124 12.15 25.26 -2.42
C ALA A 124 10.65 25.02 -2.12
N ALA A 125 10.34 24.64 -0.87
CA ALA A 125 8.99 24.32 -0.42
C ALA A 125 8.78 24.79 1.02
N ALA A 126 7.61 25.35 1.29
CA ALA A 126 7.23 25.83 2.62
C ALA A 126 6.91 24.68 3.59
N VAL A 127 6.55 23.50 3.08
CA VAL A 127 6.21 22.31 3.87
C VAL A 127 7.20 21.19 3.56
N VAL A 128 7.80 20.62 4.60
CA VAL A 128 8.74 19.50 4.48
C VAL A 128 8.24 18.33 5.31
N ALA A 129 8.02 17.17 4.67
CA ALA A 129 7.73 15.92 5.36
C ALA A 129 8.97 15.00 5.32
N ALA A 130 9.45 14.54 6.48
CA ALA A 130 10.58 13.61 6.55
C ALA A 130 10.66 12.88 7.89
N THR A 131 11.66 12.01 8.03
CA THR A 131 11.97 11.40 9.32
C THR A 131 12.68 12.39 10.25
N PRO A 132 12.56 12.22 11.59
CA PRO A 132 13.35 13.01 12.54
C PRO A 132 14.86 12.93 12.30
N GLN A 133 15.38 11.76 11.92
CA GLN A 133 16.81 11.61 11.66
C GLN A 133 17.27 12.40 10.43
N ASP A 134 16.50 12.35 9.33
CA ASP A 134 16.85 13.06 8.09
C ASP A 134 16.80 14.59 8.28
N LEU A 135 15.77 15.10 8.96
CA LEU A 135 15.69 16.53 9.26
C LEU A 135 16.81 16.97 10.21
N LEU A 136 17.13 16.18 11.22
CA LEU A 136 18.24 16.51 12.13
C LEU A 136 19.58 16.51 11.39
N ALA A 137 19.81 15.59 10.46
CA ALA A 137 20.99 15.58 9.60
C ALA A 137 21.05 16.83 8.70
N ALA A 138 19.92 17.25 8.14
CA ALA A 138 19.82 18.47 7.33
C ALA A 138 20.15 19.73 8.16
N VAL A 139 19.63 19.81 9.40
CA VAL A 139 19.94 20.91 10.34
C VAL A 139 21.42 20.91 10.72
N ARG A 140 21.99 19.76 11.06
CA ARG A 140 23.42 19.63 11.42
C ARG A 140 24.36 19.99 10.27
N SER A 141 23.96 19.71 9.04
CA SER A 141 24.71 20.09 7.83
C SER A 141 24.46 21.53 7.38
N SER A 142 23.65 22.30 8.12
CA SER A 142 23.22 23.67 7.76
C SER A 142 22.49 23.77 6.42
N SER A 143 21.96 22.65 5.91
CA SER A 143 21.14 22.62 4.69
C SER A 143 19.66 22.92 4.96
N LEU A 144 19.25 22.89 6.23
CA LEU A 144 17.93 23.33 6.70
C LEU A 144 18.09 24.30 7.87
N LYS A 145 17.47 25.47 7.77
CA LYS A 145 17.33 26.44 8.87
C LYS A 145 15.94 26.31 9.48
N LEU A 146 15.86 26.41 10.81
CA LEU A 146 14.62 26.24 11.56
C LEU A 146 13.98 27.57 12.00
N ASP A 147 14.66 28.69 11.77
CA ASP A 147 14.26 30.01 12.29
C ASP A 147 12.89 30.47 11.78
N SER A 148 12.49 30.03 10.59
CA SER A 148 11.24 30.39 9.93
C SER A 148 10.12 29.35 10.12
N VAL A 149 10.35 28.31 10.92
CA VAL A 149 9.36 27.24 11.13
C VAL A 149 8.26 27.72 12.08
N GLU A 150 7.04 27.78 11.57
CA GLU A 150 5.83 28.23 12.26
C GLU A 150 4.97 27.07 12.78
N ALA A 151 5.16 25.86 12.27
CA ALA A 151 4.49 24.66 12.74
C ALA A 151 5.37 23.41 12.62
N VAL A 152 5.25 22.53 13.62
CA VAL A 152 5.77 21.17 13.58
C VAL A 152 4.65 20.18 13.89
N ILE A 153 4.53 19.17 13.04
CA ILE A 153 3.60 18.06 13.17
C ILE A 153 4.40 16.79 13.39
N VAL A 154 4.17 16.11 14.51
CA VAL A 154 4.72 14.79 14.82
C VAL A 154 3.60 13.79 14.62
N ASP A 155 3.54 13.13 13.46
CA ASP A 155 2.50 12.12 13.20
C ASP A 155 3.11 10.72 13.31
N GLY A 156 2.68 9.98 14.32
CA GLY A 156 3.19 8.65 14.65
C GLY A 156 4.28 8.66 15.73
N ALA A 157 4.10 9.43 16.81
CA ALA A 157 5.10 9.55 17.88
C ALA A 157 5.50 8.20 18.49
N ALA A 158 4.55 7.30 18.75
CA ALA A 158 4.83 5.93 19.20
C ALA A 158 5.72 5.15 18.21
N ALA A 159 5.41 5.21 16.91
CA ALA A 159 6.22 4.54 15.89
C ALA A 159 7.62 5.14 15.76
N ILE A 160 7.76 6.47 15.92
CA ILE A 160 9.07 7.15 15.96
C ILE A 160 9.91 6.65 17.14
N GLN A 161 9.28 6.47 18.31
CA GLN A 161 9.92 5.91 19.50
C GLN A 161 10.34 4.45 19.29
N GLU A 162 9.43 3.60 18.77
CA GLU A 162 9.70 2.18 18.46
C GLU A 162 10.85 1.98 17.48
N LEU A 163 11.03 2.91 16.53
CA LEU A 163 12.11 2.89 15.55
C LEU A 163 13.42 3.54 16.06
N GLY A 164 13.50 3.91 17.33
CA GLY A 164 14.71 4.47 17.95
C GLY A 164 15.07 5.88 17.45
N GLN A 165 14.08 6.66 17.01
CA GLN A 165 14.29 8.01 16.49
C GLN A 165 13.85 9.12 17.47
N PHE A 166 13.54 8.76 18.71
CA PHE A 166 12.99 9.68 19.71
C PHE A 166 13.98 10.78 20.11
N ASP A 167 15.26 10.45 20.32
CA ASP A 167 16.31 11.45 20.62
C ASP A 167 16.44 12.51 19.52
N ALA A 168 16.31 12.08 18.25
CA ALA A 168 16.36 12.99 17.11
C ALA A 168 15.13 13.90 17.08
N LEU A 169 13.95 13.36 17.39
CA LEU A 169 12.71 14.13 17.55
C LEU A 169 12.85 15.19 18.66
N GLU A 170 13.31 14.81 19.86
CA GLU A 170 13.48 15.76 20.96
C GLU A 170 14.47 16.87 20.60
N THR A 171 15.60 16.49 19.99
CA THR A 171 16.63 17.44 19.55
C THR A 171 16.07 18.45 18.55
N LEU A 172 15.26 18.00 17.57
CA LEU A 172 14.63 18.92 16.62
C LEU A 172 13.67 19.88 17.32
N LEU A 173 12.81 19.36 18.21
CA LEU A 173 11.86 20.17 18.96
C LEU A 173 12.51 21.23 19.86
N ASP A 174 13.76 21.02 20.27
CA ASP A 174 14.56 21.96 21.05
C ASP A 174 15.13 23.12 20.23
N HIS A 175 15.36 22.90 18.93
CA HIS A 175 15.90 23.91 18.02
C HIS A 175 14.81 24.75 17.33
N LEU A 176 13.54 24.38 17.48
CA LEU A 176 12.42 25.12 16.91
C LEU A 176 12.12 26.41 17.67
N PRO A 177 11.56 27.44 16.99
CA PRO A 177 11.04 28.64 17.64
C PRO A 177 10.06 28.31 18.78
N ARG A 178 10.05 29.16 19.82
CA ARG A 178 9.24 28.93 21.04
C ARG A 178 7.75 29.08 20.80
N ASP A 179 7.39 29.91 19.83
CA ASP A 179 6.04 30.24 19.39
C ASP A 179 5.55 29.37 18.22
N ALA A 180 6.41 28.49 17.68
CA ALA A 180 6.01 27.51 16.68
C ALA A 180 4.88 26.63 17.22
N GLN A 181 3.83 26.47 16.41
CA GLN A 181 2.72 25.57 16.72
C GLN A 181 3.22 24.13 16.75
N ARG A 182 2.78 23.37 17.75
CA ARG A 182 3.20 21.99 17.97
C ARG A 182 1.98 21.08 17.96
N VAL A 183 1.99 20.14 17.02
CA VAL A 183 0.94 19.14 16.84
C VAL A 183 1.58 17.77 17.00
N LEU A 184 1.10 16.97 17.94
CA LEU A 184 1.57 15.61 18.17
C LEU A 184 0.40 14.64 18.01
N LEU A 185 0.52 13.69 17.09
CA LEU A 185 -0.42 12.61 16.87
C LEU A 185 0.24 11.27 17.19
N THR A 186 -0.43 10.46 18.00
CA THR A 186 0.07 9.15 18.39
C THR A 186 -1.06 8.13 18.51
N THR A 187 -0.77 6.85 18.32
CA THR A 187 -1.72 5.76 18.61
C THR A 187 -1.64 5.32 20.06
N THR A 188 -0.43 5.34 20.62
CA THR A 188 -0.10 4.83 21.94
C THR A 188 0.54 5.94 22.76
N VAL A 189 0.21 5.99 24.04
CA VAL A 189 0.82 6.92 25.00
C VAL A 189 1.75 6.11 25.89
N THR A 190 3.04 6.46 25.86
CA THR A 190 4.08 5.91 26.73
C THR A 190 4.52 7.01 27.71
N ALA A 191 5.17 6.64 28.81
CA ALA A 191 5.67 7.63 29.78
C ALA A 191 6.62 8.66 29.13
N GLU A 192 7.44 8.23 28.16
CA GLU A 192 8.33 9.13 27.41
C GLU A 192 7.57 10.11 26.51
N ILE A 193 6.48 9.66 25.87
CA ILE A 193 5.63 10.54 25.05
C ILE A 193 4.88 11.55 25.93
N ASP A 194 4.36 11.13 27.08
CA ASP A 194 3.69 12.03 28.02
C ASP A 194 4.65 13.10 28.54
N ASP A 195 5.85 12.69 28.94
CA ASP A 195 6.90 13.59 29.41
C ASP A 195 7.36 14.57 28.29
N LEU A 196 7.48 14.10 27.06
CA LEU A 196 7.71 14.96 25.90
C LEU A 196 6.58 15.99 25.71
N VAL A 197 5.32 15.55 25.77
CA VAL A 197 4.14 16.39 25.64
C VAL A 197 4.14 17.50 26.69
N ASP A 198 4.36 17.15 27.96
CA ASP A 198 4.34 18.10 29.08
C ASP A 198 5.47 19.13 28.97
N ARG A 199 6.65 18.70 28.51
CA ARG A 199 7.80 19.59 28.30
C ARG A 199 7.64 20.51 27.10
N ARG A 200 7.16 19.98 25.97
CA ARG A 200 7.32 20.61 24.65
C ARG A 200 6.02 21.04 23.99
N VAL A 201 4.85 20.49 24.34
CA VAL A 201 3.57 20.78 23.69
C VAL A 201 2.62 21.49 24.66
N LYS A 202 3.06 22.63 25.20
CA LYS A 202 2.31 23.37 26.23
C LYS A 202 1.01 23.96 25.69
N ARG A 203 -0.02 24.04 26.55
CA ARG A 203 -1.35 24.60 26.21
C ARG A 203 -2.01 23.90 25.02
N ALA A 204 -1.73 22.61 24.82
CA ALA A 204 -2.34 21.84 23.77
C ALA A 204 -3.79 21.47 24.11
N LEU A 205 -4.65 21.50 23.09
CA LEU A 205 -5.87 20.69 23.13
C LEU A 205 -5.45 19.22 23.19
N ARG A 206 -6.01 18.46 24.13
CA ARG A 206 -5.90 17.00 24.15
C ARG A 206 -7.14 16.41 23.49
N TYR A 207 -6.94 15.58 22.46
CA TYR A 207 -8.02 14.88 21.76
C TYR A 207 -7.79 13.36 21.81
N PRO A 208 -8.76 12.56 22.28
CA PRO A 208 -9.98 12.99 22.95
C PRO A 208 -9.66 13.76 24.25
N PRO A 209 -10.57 14.62 24.76
CA PRO A 209 -10.41 15.30 26.04
C PRO A 209 -10.17 14.28 27.15
N GLU A 210 -9.31 14.61 28.11
CA GLU A 210 -9.01 13.76 29.27
C GLU A 210 -10.25 13.71 30.21
N ALA A 211 -11.20 12.85 29.87
CA ALA A 211 -12.29 12.40 30.73
C ALA A 211 -12.65 10.95 30.34
N ALA A 212 -12.35 10.02 31.25
CA ALA A 212 -12.76 8.62 31.22
C ALA A 212 -12.37 7.81 29.95
N VAL A 213 -11.11 7.40 29.85
CA VAL A 213 -10.93 5.95 29.74
C VAL A 213 -11.23 5.48 31.16
N PRO A 214 -12.38 4.85 31.46
CA PRO A 214 -12.46 4.13 32.71
C PRO A 214 -11.22 3.24 32.74
N GLU A 215 -10.45 3.22 33.84
CA GLU A 215 -9.77 1.98 34.23
C GLU A 215 -10.72 0.87 33.84
N GLN A 216 -10.25 -0.10 33.03
CA GLN A 216 -11.01 -1.21 32.48
C GLN A 216 -11.88 -1.85 33.58
N THR A 217 -13.00 -1.21 33.85
CA THR A 217 -14.10 -1.78 34.57
C THR A 217 -14.66 -2.65 33.48
N THR A 218 -14.72 -3.93 33.77
CA THR A 218 -15.38 -4.95 32.97
C THR A 218 -16.84 -4.56 32.76
N ALA A 219 -17.10 -3.49 32.02
CA ALA A 219 -18.39 -3.18 31.45
C ALA A 219 -18.68 -4.37 30.52
N ALA A 220 -19.85 -4.97 30.71
CA ALA A 220 -20.25 -6.10 29.90
C ALA A 220 -20.23 -5.65 28.43
N VAL A 221 -19.42 -6.33 27.61
CA VAL A 221 -19.37 -6.11 26.16
C VAL A 221 -20.80 -6.17 25.63
N GLU A 222 -21.29 -5.07 25.04
CA GLU A 222 -22.69 -4.95 24.60
C GLU A 222 -22.96 -5.75 23.33
N GLY A 223 -21.92 -6.07 22.54
CA GLY A 223 -22.09 -6.81 21.29
C GLY A 223 -20.79 -7.17 20.58
N GLN A 224 -20.92 -7.73 19.38
CA GLN A 224 -19.79 -8.07 18.52
C GLN A 224 -19.96 -7.41 17.15
N ILE A 225 -18.85 -7.00 16.53
CA ILE A 225 -18.82 -6.51 15.15
C ILE A 225 -17.90 -7.39 14.31
N GLY A 226 -18.43 -7.91 13.21
CA GLY A 226 -17.66 -8.69 12.25
C GLY A 226 -16.74 -7.83 11.42
N TYR A 227 -15.57 -8.34 11.06
CA TYR A 227 -14.68 -7.66 10.12
C TYR A 227 -14.00 -8.63 9.17
N ILE A 228 -13.66 -8.14 7.98
CA ILE A 228 -12.93 -8.89 6.96
C ILE A 228 -11.78 -8.04 6.44
N LEU A 229 -10.57 -8.59 6.52
CA LEU A 229 -9.39 -7.99 5.92
C LEU A 229 -9.39 -8.24 4.43
N VAL A 230 -9.50 -7.17 3.65
CA VAL A 230 -9.58 -7.25 2.19
C VAL A 230 -8.85 -6.04 1.58
N PRO A 231 -7.90 -6.26 0.65
CA PRO A 231 -7.31 -5.16 -0.12
C PRO A 231 -8.39 -4.40 -0.88
N GLU A 232 -8.21 -3.09 -1.02
CA GLU A 232 -9.17 -2.22 -1.70
C GLU A 232 -9.59 -2.75 -3.09
N SER A 233 -8.61 -3.22 -3.88
CA SER A 233 -8.84 -3.79 -5.22
C SER A 233 -9.67 -5.08 -5.24
N GLN A 234 -9.86 -5.74 -4.10
CA GLN A 234 -10.58 -7.01 -3.98
C GLN A 234 -11.94 -6.87 -3.28
N LYS A 235 -12.24 -5.71 -2.68
CA LYS A 235 -13.50 -5.48 -1.93
C LYS A 235 -14.73 -5.76 -2.78
N LEU A 236 -14.78 -5.17 -3.97
CA LEU A 236 -15.90 -5.30 -4.89
C LEU A 236 -16.13 -6.76 -5.33
N GLU A 237 -15.06 -7.48 -5.67
CA GLU A 237 -15.15 -8.87 -6.11
C GLU A 237 -15.59 -9.79 -4.97
N LEU A 238 -15.06 -9.58 -3.76
CA LEU A 238 -15.49 -10.31 -2.57
C LEU A 238 -16.99 -10.08 -2.29
N LEU A 239 -17.44 -8.83 -2.38
CA LEU A 239 -18.83 -8.46 -2.16
C LEU A 239 -19.75 -9.10 -3.20
N ALA A 240 -19.45 -8.96 -4.49
CA ALA A 240 -20.22 -9.58 -5.56
C ALA A 240 -20.36 -11.09 -5.36
N ARG A 241 -19.26 -11.78 -5.04
CA ARG A 241 -19.29 -13.22 -4.79
C ARG A 241 -20.07 -13.61 -3.54
N ALA A 242 -20.06 -12.77 -2.51
CA ALA A 242 -20.84 -13.00 -1.30
C ALA A 242 -22.34 -12.77 -1.53
N LEU A 243 -22.71 -11.74 -2.29
CA LEU A 243 -24.10 -11.46 -2.66
C LEU A 243 -24.68 -12.58 -3.54
N GLY A 244 -23.94 -13.01 -4.57
CA GLY A 244 -24.39 -14.09 -5.47
C GLY A 244 -24.43 -15.48 -4.82
N ALA A 245 -23.86 -15.63 -3.63
CA ALA A 245 -23.86 -16.87 -2.85
C ALA A 245 -25.06 -17.00 -1.90
N ARG A 246 -25.84 -15.92 -1.72
CA ARG A 246 -26.97 -15.88 -0.79
C ARG A 246 -28.13 -16.73 -1.29
N GLU A 247 -28.86 -17.32 -0.36
CA GLU A 247 -30.12 -17.99 -0.66
C GLU A 247 -31.19 -16.96 -1.04
N GLN A 248 -31.96 -17.25 -2.10
CA GLN A 248 -33.05 -16.39 -2.55
C GLN A 248 -34.19 -16.40 -1.52
N GLY A 249 -34.65 -15.21 -1.08
CA GLY A 249 -35.81 -15.05 -0.18
C GLY A 249 -35.53 -14.48 1.22
N GLY A 250 -34.29 -14.09 1.54
CA GLY A 250 -33.98 -13.31 2.75
C GLY A 250 -34.01 -11.80 2.49
N ALA A 251 -34.20 -11.00 3.54
CA ALA A 251 -34.14 -9.53 3.45
C ALA A 251 -32.84 -9.05 2.78
N ALA A 252 -32.98 -8.03 1.92
CA ALA A 252 -31.86 -7.48 1.16
C ALA A 252 -30.78 -6.93 2.10
N PRO A 253 -29.49 -7.26 1.89
CA PRO A 253 -28.41 -6.66 2.65
C PRO A 253 -28.28 -5.17 2.34
N VAL A 254 -27.82 -4.41 3.33
CA VAL A 254 -27.53 -2.99 3.21
C VAL A 254 -26.03 -2.78 3.17
N LEU A 255 -25.54 -2.16 2.10
CA LEU A 255 -24.14 -1.81 1.91
C LEU A 255 -23.91 -0.33 2.21
N PHE A 256 -23.16 -0.01 3.26
CA PHE A 256 -22.78 1.35 3.58
C PHE A 256 -21.44 1.76 2.97
N CYS A 257 -21.45 2.80 2.14
CA CYS A 257 -20.26 3.48 1.65
C CYS A 257 -19.96 4.74 2.47
N ARG A 258 -18.74 5.27 2.33
CA ARG A 258 -18.37 6.51 3.01
C ARG A 258 -18.99 7.76 2.37
N THR A 259 -19.01 7.83 1.04
CA THR A 259 -19.42 8.99 0.22
C THR A 259 -20.44 8.58 -0.83
N ASP A 260 -21.20 9.55 -1.35
CA ASP A 260 -22.25 9.31 -2.36
C ASP A 260 -21.65 8.88 -3.70
N GLU A 261 -20.52 9.47 -4.12
CA GLU A 261 -19.83 9.03 -5.33
C GLU A 261 -19.34 7.57 -5.25
N ARG A 262 -18.82 7.19 -4.07
CA ARG A 262 -18.34 5.82 -3.85
C ARG A 262 -19.51 4.84 -3.82
N ALA A 263 -20.64 5.24 -3.24
CA ALA A 263 -21.88 4.49 -3.32
C ALA A 263 -22.33 4.30 -4.78
N ALA A 264 -22.34 5.37 -5.58
CA ALA A 264 -22.70 5.32 -7.00
C ALA A 264 -21.75 4.41 -7.80
N THR A 265 -20.44 4.52 -7.59
CA THR A 265 -19.42 3.69 -8.23
C THR A 265 -19.61 2.21 -7.91
N VAL A 266 -19.86 1.89 -6.63
CA VAL A 266 -20.08 0.50 -6.21
C VAL A 266 -21.41 -0.03 -6.73
N ALA A 267 -22.47 0.79 -6.72
CA ALA A 267 -23.77 0.44 -7.27
C ALA A 267 -23.69 0.15 -8.78
N GLU A 268 -23.05 1.01 -9.57
CA GLU A 268 -22.84 0.78 -11.01
C GLU A 268 -22.06 -0.52 -11.25
N ALA A 269 -21.02 -0.75 -10.46
CA ALA A 269 -20.17 -1.93 -10.60
C ALA A 269 -20.89 -3.24 -10.22
N LEU A 270 -21.82 -3.20 -9.26
CA LEU A 270 -22.69 -4.31 -8.90
C LEU A 270 -23.79 -4.53 -9.96
N THR A 271 -24.42 -3.46 -10.45
CA THR A 271 -25.41 -3.51 -11.54
C THR A 271 -24.83 -4.19 -12.78
N THR A 272 -23.60 -3.80 -13.16
CA THR A 272 -22.89 -4.39 -14.32
C THR A 272 -22.65 -5.90 -14.16
N ARG A 273 -22.60 -6.39 -12.92
CA ARG A 273 -22.45 -7.82 -12.59
C ARG A 273 -23.78 -8.56 -12.47
N GLY A 274 -24.90 -7.86 -12.70
CA GLY A 274 -26.24 -8.44 -12.73
C GLY A 274 -26.99 -8.41 -11.40
N PHE A 275 -26.54 -7.64 -10.41
CA PHE A 275 -27.28 -7.45 -9.16
C PHE A 275 -28.36 -6.36 -9.33
N MET A 276 -29.55 -6.64 -8.81
CA MET A 276 -30.67 -5.70 -8.73
C MET A 276 -30.49 -4.81 -7.49
N LEU A 277 -30.27 -3.51 -7.72
CA LEU A 277 -30.22 -2.51 -6.66
C LEU A 277 -31.55 -1.78 -6.56
N GLY A 278 -32.01 -1.52 -5.34
CA GLY A 278 -33.29 -0.89 -5.05
C GLY A 278 -33.42 -0.54 -3.57
N ASP A 279 -34.55 0.05 -3.22
CA ASP A 279 -34.94 0.27 -1.83
C ASP A 279 -35.35 -1.06 -1.16
N LEU A 280 -35.44 -1.07 0.18
CA LEU A 280 -35.71 -2.31 0.93
C LEU A 280 -37.09 -2.91 0.61
N ASP A 281 -38.10 -2.06 0.39
CA ASP A 281 -39.48 -2.45 0.12
C ASP A 281 -39.74 -2.85 -1.34
N GLU A 282 -38.74 -2.72 -2.22
CA GLU A 282 -38.84 -3.12 -3.62
C GLU A 282 -38.64 -4.64 -3.80
N GLU A 283 -39.64 -5.30 -4.38
CA GLU A 283 -39.62 -6.74 -4.59
C GLU A 283 -38.54 -7.14 -5.63
N GLY A 284 -37.63 -8.03 -5.23
CA GLY A 284 -36.53 -8.50 -6.07
C GLY A 284 -35.22 -7.72 -5.92
N THR A 285 -35.11 -6.81 -4.95
CA THR A 285 -33.84 -6.15 -4.58
C THR A 285 -32.82 -7.16 -4.05
N ASP A 286 -31.66 -7.26 -4.72
CA ASP A 286 -30.54 -8.11 -4.29
C ASP A 286 -29.69 -7.43 -3.21
N VAL A 287 -29.60 -6.10 -3.25
CA VAL A 287 -28.79 -5.28 -2.34
C VAL A 287 -29.23 -3.82 -2.37
N MET A 288 -29.30 -3.18 -1.19
CA MET A 288 -29.44 -1.72 -1.08
C MET A 288 -28.07 -1.10 -0.80
N VAL A 289 -27.75 0.02 -1.45
CA VAL A 289 -26.53 0.79 -1.20
C VAL A 289 -26.90 2.11 -0.54
N ALA A 290 -26.32 2.38 0.62
CA ALA A 290 -26.59 3.57 1.44
C ALA A 290 -25.29 4.28 1.82
N THR A 291 -25.40 5.52 2.30
CA THR A 291 -24.26 6.36 2.67
C THR A 291 -24.24 6.73 4.15
N SER A 292 -23.21 7.46 4.58
CA SER A 292 -22.89 7.71 5.98
C SER A 292 -23.92 8.53 6.76
N GLY A 293 -24.86 9.19 6.08
CA GLY A 293 -25.88 10.01 6.71
C GLY A 293 -27.10 9.27 7.25
N ILE A 294 -27.33 8.01 6.83
CA ILE A 294 -28.57 7.28 7.14
C ILE A 294 -28.26 6.15 8.14
N THR A 295 -29.06 6.04 9.19
CA THR A 295 -28.97 4.96 10.17
C THR A 295 -29.76 3.73 9.74
N ARG A 296 -29.39 2.55 10.28
CA ARG A 296 -30.15 1.31 10.03
C ARG A 296 -31.60 1.41 10.53
N GLU A 297 -31.80 2.08 11.67
CA GLU A 297 -33.13 2.29 12.28
C GLU A 297 -34.00 3.22 11.43
N GLU A 298 -33.41 4.30 10.86
CA GLU A 298 -34.11 5.19 9.93
C GLU A 298 -34.57 4.43 8.69
N LEU A 299 -33.70 3.62 8.07
CA LEU A 299 -34.05 2.79 6.91
C LEU A 299 -35.23 1.86 7.20
N ALA A 300 -35.23 1.19 8.36
CA ALA A 300 -36.33 0.32 8.76
C ALA A 300 -37.63 1.10 8.99
N SER A 301 -37.54 2.31 9.56
CA SER A 301 -38.69 3.16 9.83
C SER A 301 -39.30 3.79 8.57
N GLU A 302 -38.48 4.13 7.58
CA GLU A 302 -38.90 4.77 6.33
C GLU A 302 -39.54 3.77 5.37
N THR A 303 -38.95 2.58 5.25
CA THR A 303 -39.42 1.53 4.32
C THR A 303 -40.47 0.61 4.95
N GLY A 304 -40.51 0.52 6.29
CA GLY A 304 -41.36 -0.43 7.00
C GLY A 304 -40.87 -1.88 6.95
N GLU A 305 -39.72 -2.14 6.32
CA GLU A 305 -39.06 -3.44 6.26
C GLU A 305 -37.78 -3.46 7.10
N GLU A 306 -37.52 -4.57 7.79
CA GLU A 306 -36.27 -4.75 8.53
C GLU A 306 -35.13 -5.08 7.55
N PRO A 307 -34.05 -4.28 7.50
CA PRO A 307 -32.94 -4.54 6.60
C PRO A 307 -32.30 -5.90 6.90
N GLY A 308 -31.74 -6.54 5.87
CA GLY A 308 -30.98 -7.77 6.03
C GLY A 308 -29.64 -7.53 6.74
N GLN A 309 -28.61 -8.29 6.34
CA GLN A 309 -27.25 -8.10 6.86
C GLN A 309 -26.70 -6.72 6.51
N THR A 310 -26.12 -6.01 7.49
CA THR A 310 -25.42 -4.76 7.26
C THR A 310 -23.94 -4.99 6.95
N ILE A 311 -23.48 -4.45 5.82
CA ILE A 311 -22.10 -4.50 5.37
C ILE A 311 -21.58 -3.07 5.22
N SER A 312 -20.56 -2.68 5.97
CA SER A 312 -19.81 -1.44 5.70
C SER A 312 -18.72 -1.73 4.68
N TYR A 313 -18.85 -1.18 3.48
CA TYR A 313 -17.82 -1.26 2.43
C TYR A 313 -16.55 -0.51 2.81
N ASP A 314 -16.73 0.56 3.59
CA ASP A 314 -15.69 1.41 4.16
C ASP A 314 -15.77 1.43 5.68
N VAL A 315 -14.62 1.47 6.35
CA VAL A 315 -14.59 1.55 7.81
C VAL A 315 -15.29 2.83 8.28
N PRO A 316 -16.27 2.72 9.21
CA PRO A 316 -16.93 3.90 9.78
C PRO A 316 -15.92 4.90 10.36
N ALA A 317 -16.18 6.19 10.16
CA ALA A 317 -15.25 7.25 10.55
C ALA A 317 -15.13 7.40 12.07
N ASP A 318 -16.19 7.07 12.81
CA ASP A 318 -16.25 7.19 14.26
C ASP A 318 -17.21 6.17 14.89
N GLU A 319 -17.27 6.20 16.22
CA GLU A 319 -18.11 5.35 17.06
C GLU A 319 -19.61 5.56 16.80
N ALA A 320 -20.04 6.82 16.66
CA ALA A 320 -21.44 7.16 16.43
C ALA A 320 -21.92 6.56 15.10
N THR A 321 -21.12 6.70 14.04
CA THR A 321 -21.39 6.12 12.72
C THR A 321 -21.37 4.59 12.76
N LEU A 322 -20.41 3.99 13.50
CA LEU A 322 -20.35 2.54 13.67
C LEU A 322 -21.64 2.01 14.34
N LEU A 323 -22.07 2.65 15.44
CA LEU A 323 -23.29 2.28 16.15
C LEU A 323 -24.54 2.51 15.28
N ALA A 324 -24.65 3.68 14.64
CA ALA A 324 -25.78 4.02 13.77
C ALA A 324 -26.00 3.02 12.63
N ARG A 325 -24.92 2.46 12.07
CA ARG A 325 -25.00 1.48 10.98
C ARG A 325 -25.22 0.05 11.47
N HIS A 326 -24.54 -0.36 12.54
CA HIS A 326 -24.38 -1.78 12.87
C HIS A 326 -25.07 -2.22 14.16
N ARG A 327 -25.63 -1.30 14.96
CA ARG A 327 -26.32 -1.66 16.19
C ARG A 327 -27.54 -2.53 15.89
N GLY A 328 -27.72 -3.59 16.68
CA GLY A 328 -28.85 -4.52 16.54
C GLY A 328 -28.64 -5.63 15.51
N ASP A 329 -27.59 -5.57 14.67
CA ASP A 329 -27.29 -6.62 13.69
C ASP A 329 -26.11 -7.51 14.14
N ALA A 330 -26.42 -8.75 14.54
CA ALA A 330 -25.44 -9.73 15.00
C ALA A 330 -24.50 -10.22 13.88
N ASP A 331 -24.93 -10.12 12.63
CA ASP A 331 -24.19 -10.57 11.44
C ASP A 331 -23.56 -9.41 10.67
N SER A 332 -23.52 -8.23 11.27
CA SER A 332 -22.90 -7.05 10.69
C SER A 332 -21.40 -7.23 10.43
N ILE A 333 -20.95 -6.74 9.27
CA ILE A 333 -19.57 -6.87 8.80
C ILE A 333 -19.01 -5.51 8.36
N VAL A 334 -17.74 -5.27 8.67
CA VAL A 334 -16.95 -4.16 8.13
C VAL A 334 -15.85 -4.72 7.22
N LEU A 335 -15.82 -4.28 5.96
CA LEU A 335 -14.72 -4.54 5.03
C LEU A 335 -13.63 -3.51 5.27
N LEU A 336 -12.38 -3.96 5.43
CA LEU A 336 -11.27 -3.05 5.69
C LEU A 336 -9.93 -3.58 5.23
N GLU A 337 -9.00 -2.67 5.00
CA GLU A 337 -7.60 -3.00 4.78
C GLU A 337 -6.88 -3.24 6.12
N PRO A 338 -5.77 -4.01 6.14
CA PRO A 338 -4.98 -4.24 7.36
C PRO A 338 -4.54 -2.95 8.08
N ARG A 339 -4.31 -1.87 7.32
CA ARG A 339 -3.93 -0.55 7.86
C ARG A 339 -5.04 0.13 8.66
N GLU A 340 -6.30 -0.22 8.43
CA GLU A 340 -7.47 0.40 9.07
C GLU A 340 -7.91 -0.37 10.33
N MET A 341 -7.32 -1.53 10.60
CA MET A 341 -7.64 -2.36 11.79
C MET A 341 -7.48 -1.61 13.12
N PRO A 342 -6.39 -0.85 13.34
CA PRO A 342 -6.26 -0.07 14.56
C PRO A 342 -7.43 0.90 14.77
N HIS A 343 -7.93 1.52 13.71
CA HIS A 343 -9.08 2.42 13.77
C HIS A 343 -10.36 1.71 14.09
N LEU A 344 -10.69 0.61 13.39
CA LEU A 344 -11.88 -0.18 13.72
C LEU A 344 -11.86 -0.66 15.18
N ARG A 345 -10.71 -1.11 15.69
CA ARG A 345 -10.58 -1.51 17.10
C ARG A 345 -10.80 -0.34 18.05
N GLU A 346 -10.29 0.84 17.72
CA GLU A 346 -10.44 2.04 18.53
C GLU A 346 -11.91 2.46 18.64
N ILE A 347 -12.60 2.62 17.49
CA ILE A 347 -14.02 3.00 17.47
C ILE A 347 -14.91 1.91 18.09
N ALA A 348 -14.60 0.63 17.89
CA ALA A 348 -15.34 -0.48 18.49
C ALA A 348 -15.15 -0.54 20.01
N THR A 349 -13.93 -0.28 20.51
CA THR A 349 -13.67 -0.22 21.96
C THR A 349 -14.47 0.89 22.61
N ARG A 350 -14.52 2.07 21.98
CA ARG A 350 -15.34 3.18 22.47
C ARG A 350 -16.84 2.84 22.46
N ALA A 351 -17.29 2.16 21.40
CA ALA A 351 -18.65 1.63 21.26
C ALA A 351 -18.99 0.45 22.21
N ASN A 352 -18.08 -0.01 23.08
CA ASN A 352 -18.22 -1.24 23.87
C ASN A 352 -18.51 -2.52 23.03
N LEU A 353 -18.03 -2.57 21.79
CA LEU A 353 -18.15 -3.70 20.87
C LEU A 353 -16.86 -4.51 20.79
N ARG A 354 -16.99 -5.83 20.70
CA ARG A 354 -15.84 -6.73 20.45
C ARG A 354 -15.71 -7.02 18.95
N THR A 355 -14.55 -6.73 18.38
CA THR A 355 -14.25 -7.09 16.98
C THR A 355 -14.05 -8.60 16.83
N ARG A 356 -14.71 -9.23 15.84
CA ARG A 356 -14.50 -10.64 15.45
C ARG A 356 -14.09 -10.74 13.98
N SER A 357 -13.08 -11.53 13.67
CA SER A 357 -12.77 -11.85 12.27
C SER A 357 -13.87 -12.77 11.74
N VAL A 358 -14.42 -12.44 10.58
CA VAL A 358 -15.44 -13.23 9.90
C VAL A 358 -14.94 -13.59 8.50
N THR A 359 -15.56 -14.59 7.88
CA THR A 359 -15.40 -14.88 6.46
C THR A 359 -16.79 -14.83 5.86
N LEU A 360 -16.97 -14.12 4.74
CA LEU A 360 -18.24 -14.18 4.02
C LEU A 360 -18.45 -15.61 3.50
N PRO A 361 -19.68 -16.15 3.53
CA PRO A 361 -19.99 -17.40 2.87
C PRO A 361 -19.86 -17.17 1.36
N ILE A 362 -18.68 -17.45 0.80
CA ILE A 362 -18.44 -17.32 -0.63
C ILE A 362 -18.79 -18.67 -1.28
N SER A 363 -19.95 -18.77 -1.91
CA SER A 363 -20.27 -19.92 -2.77
C SER A 363 -19.40 -19.84 -4.02
N SER A 364 -18.23 -20.46 -3.98
CA SER A 364 -17.49 -20.83 -5.20
C SER A 364 -16.57 -22.02 -4.91
N PRO A 365 -16.54 -23.04 -5.80
CA PRO A 365 -15.89 -24.35 -5.61
C PRO A 365 -14.39 -24.35 -5.25
N ALA A 366 -13.71 -23.20 -5.23
CA ALA A 366 -12.32 -23.07 -4.80
C ALA A 366 -12.11 -23.26 -3.28
N LEU A 367 -13.09 -22.92 -2.44
CA LEU A 367 -13.00 -23.14 -0.98
C LEU A 367 -13.28 -24.60 -0.60
N SER A 368 -14.08 -25.32 -1.39
CA SER A 368 -14.26 -26.77 -1.24
C SER A 368 -12.92 -27.50 -1.31
N GLY A 369 -11.97 -27.03 -2.11
CA GLY A 369 -10.62 -27.61 -2.17
C GLY A 369 -9.86 -27.53 -0.84
N LEU A 370 -9.98 -26.43 -0.08
CA LEU A 370 -9.29 -26.26 1.21
C LEU A 370 -9.99 -26.99 2.35
N SER A 371 -11.33 -27.03 2.35
CA SER A 371 -12.10 -27.80 3.33
C SER A 371 -11.93 -29.31 3.10
N THR A 372 -11.98 -29.77 1.84
CA THR A 372 -11.72 -31.16 1.46
C THR A 372 -10.28 -31.53 1.78
N PHE A 373 -9.30 -30.69 1.44
CA PHE A 373 -7.90 -30.93 1.77
C PHE A 373 -7.65 -30.98 3.29
N ARG A 374 -8.34 -30.15 4.07
CA ARG A 374 -8.30 -30.19 5.53
C ARG A 374 -8.88 -31.51 6.07
N GLU A 375 -9.95 -32.02 5.46
CA GLU A 375 -10.53 -33.30 5.85
C GLU A 375 -9.64 -34.49 5.43
N GLU A 376 -9.02 -34.43 4.25
CA GLU A 376 -8.05 -35.44 3.78
C GLU A 376 -6.84 -35.53 4.72
N ILE A 377 -6.28 -34.38 5.14
CA ILE A 377 -5.19 -34.37 6.15
C ILE A 377 -5.68 -34.99 7.46
N ARG A 378 -6.90 -34.64 7.91
CA ARG A 378 -7.47 -35.18 9.14
C ARG A 378 -7.70 -36.69 9.06
N GLN A 379 -8.09 -37.20 7.89
CA GLN A 379 -8.28 -38.62 7.64
C GLN A 379 -6.93 -39.36 7.59
N ALA A 380 -5.95 -38.84 6.85
CA ALA A 380 -4.62 -39.42 6.77
C ALA A 380 -3.94 -39.52 8.15
N LEU A 381 -4.10 -38.49 9.00
CA LEU A 381 -3.61 -38.51 10.39
C LEU A 381 -4.26 -39.59 11.27
N ARG A 382 -5.42 -40.12 10.89
CA ARG A 382 -6.15 -41.15 11.64
C ARG A 382 -5.96 -42.55 11.07
N GLU A 383 -5.83 -42.66 9.75
CA GLU A 383 -5.92 -43.94 9.03
C GLU A 383 -4.58 -44.41 8.45
N GLU A 384 -3.62 -43.52 8.21
CA GLU A 384 -2.32 -43.87 7.63
C GLU A 384 -1.22 -44.08 8.68
N ASP A 385 -0.29 -44.98 8.38
CA ASP A 385 0.95 -45.12 9.15
C ASP A 385 1.98 -44.10 8.68
N LEU A 386 2.17 -43.05 9.47
CA LEU A 386 3.03 -41.91 9.16
C LEU A 386 4.49 -42.08 9.62
N GLY A 387 4.87 -43.27 10.12
CA GLY A 387 6.20 -43.51 10.69
C GLY A 387 7.36 -43.23 9.73
N ALA A 388 7.21 -43.63 8.46
CA ALA A 388 8.25 -43.42 7.45
C ALA A 388 8.40 -41.93 7.07
N GLN A 389 7.31 -41.19 7.00
CA GLN A 389 7.27 -39.76 6.69
C GLN A 389 7.84 -38.96 7.87
N MET A 390 7.57 -39.38 9.10
CA MET A 390 8.13 -38.74 10.30
C MET A 390 9.66 -38.80 10.31
N LEU A 391 10.24 -39.96 9.96
CA LEU A 391 11.70 -40.14 9.88
C LEU A 391 12.34 -39.23 8.80
N VAL A 392 11.64 -38.99 7.69
CA VAL A 392 12.12 -38.11 6.62
C VAL A 392 12.05 -36.64 7.02
N LEU A 393 11.04 -36.25 7.81
CA LEU A 393 10.83 -34.86 8.22
C LEU A 393 11.55 -34.48 9.52
N GLU A 394 12.02 -35.46 10.31
CA GLU A 394 12.72 -35.24 11.58
C GLU A 394 13.88 -34.24 11.49
N PRO A 395 14.81 -34.32 10.51
CA PRO A 395 15.88 -33.32 10.37
C PRO A 395 15.34 -31.90 10.08
N LEU A 396 14.22 -31.80 9.37
CA LEU A 396 13.61 -30.50 9.04
C LEU A 396 12.94 -29.86 10.26
N PHE A 397 12.45 -30.66 11.22
CA PHE A 397 11.89 -30.16 12.46
C PHE A 397 12.95 -29.66 13.45
N GLU A 398 14.22 -30.05 13.28
CA GLU A 398 15.34 -29.47 14.02
C GLU A 398 15.68 -28.06 13.52
N GLU A 399 15.45 -27.79 12.22
CA GLU A 399 15.78 -26.52 11.57
C GLU A 399 14.61 -25.53 11.50
N PHE A 400 13.37 -26.01 11.38
CA PHE A 400 12.16 -25.20 11.18
C PHE A 400 11.01 -25.66 12.08
N SER A 401 10.07 -24.76 12.38
CA SER A 401 8.93 -25.16 13.20
C SER A 401 8.05 -26.20 12.49
N PRO A 402 7.40 -27.12 13.22
CA PRO A 402 6.49 -28.10 12.61
C PRO A 402 5.38 -27.46 11.76
N ALA A 403 4.96 -26.24 12.12
CA ALA A 403 3.97 -25.47 11.37
C ALA A 403 4.50 -25.00 10.01
N GLU A 404 5.74 -24.53 9.94
CA GLU A 404 6.39 -24.10 8.69
C GLU A 404 6.65 -25.27 7.75
N VAL A 405 7.12 -26.39 8.29
CA VAL A 405 7.34 -27.63 7.51
C VAL A 405 6.02 -28.18 6.98
N ALA A 406 4.95 -28.19 7.80
CA ALA A 406 3.61 -28.61 7.36
C ALA A 406 3.03 -27.69 6.29
N ALA A 407 3.21 -26.37 6.43
CA ALA A 407 2.77 -25.39 5.44
C ALA A 407 3.52 -25.56 4.10
N ALA A 408 4.83 -25.82 4.15
CA ALA A 408 5.64 -26.09 2.96
C ALA A 408 5.20 -27.39 2.27
N ALA A 409 4.98 -28.47 3.02
CA ALA A 409 4.49 -29.74 2.50
C ALA A 409 3.10 -29.61 1.85
N ALA A 410 2.17 -28.90 2.51
CA ALA A 410 0.83 -28.63 2.01
C ALA A 410 0.86 -27.81 0.70
N SER A 411 1.74 -26.82 0.61
CA SER A 411 1.95 -26.01 -0.60
C SER A 411 2.46 -26.86 -1.77
N LEU A 412 3.41 -27.77 -1.53
CA LEU A 412 3.95 -28.69 -2.55
C LEU A 412 2.90 -29.69 -3.05
N LEU A 413 2.07 -30.24 -2.16
CA LEU A 413 0.99 -31.16 -2.53
C LEU A 413 -0.06 -30.49 -3.41
N ARG A 414 -0.41 -29.23 -3.11
CA ARG A 414 -1.35 -28.45 -3.93
C ARG A 414 -0.81 -28.14 -5.33
N ARG A 415 0.49 -27.89 -5.46
CA ARG A 415 1.14 -27.69 -6.78
C ARG A 415 1.15 -28.95 -7.64
N ARG A 416 1.05 -30.13 -7.04
CA ARG A 416 1.03 -31.43 -7.74
C ARG A 416 -0.36 -31.90 -8.17
N ARG A 417 -1.44 -31.30 -7.68
CA ARG A 417 -2.80 -31.61 -8.14
C ARG A 417 -3.11 -30.83 -9.43
N PRO A 418 -3.38 -31.48 -10.57
CA PRO A 418 -3.93 -30.78 -11.73
C PRO A 418 -5.36 -30.32 -11.41
N ALA A 419 -5.69 -29.08 -11.79
CA ALA A 419 -7.03 -28.53 -11.68
C ALA A 419 -7.96 -29.27 -12.65
N GLY A 420 -8.67 -30.31 -12.18
CA GLY A 420 -9.55 -31.09 -13.07
C GLY A 420 -10.13 -32.38 -12.50
N ALA A 421 -10.42 -32.46 -11.20
CA ALA A 421 -11.14 -33.59 -10.62
C ALA A 421 -12.19 -33.11 -9.62
N ALA A 422 -13.24 -32.46 -10.13
CA ALA A 422 -14.48 -32.21 -9.40
C ALA A 422 -15.62 -32.09 -10.43
N ALA A 423 -15.97 -33.23 -11.01
CA ALA A 423 -17.26 -33.43 -11.67
C ALA A 423 -17.71 -34.86 -11.35
N SER A 424 -18.38 -35.00 -10.22
CA SER A 424 -19.30 -36.12 -9.98
C SER A 424 -20.63 -35.47 -9.62
N GLU A 425 -21.49 -35.35 -10.62
CA GLU A 425 -22.89 -34.99 -10.42
C GLU A 425 -23.59 -36.09 -9.61
N PRO A 426 -24.54 -35.74 -8.72
CA PRO A 426 -25.36 -36.72 -8.04
C PRO A 426 -26.56 -37.08 -8.93
N ASP A 427 -26.50 -38.22 -9.61
CA ASP A 427 -27.69 -38.82 -10.23
C ASP A 427 -28.47 -39.63 -9.19
N GLY A 428 -29.75 -39.28 -9.06
CA GLY A 428 -30.72 -39.94 -8.19
C GLY A 428 -31.24 -41.27 -8.75
N GLU A 429 -31.49 -42.17 -7.80
CA GLU A 429 -32.45 -43.27 -7.80
C GLU A 429 -32.31 -44.42 -8.84
N ARG A 430 -32.02 -45.65 -8.37
CA ARG A 430 -33.02 -46.67 -7.99
C ARG A 430 -32.38 -48.03 -7.66
N GLN A 431 -32.70 -48.50 -6.46
CA GLN A 431 -33.01 -49.88 -6.02
C GLN A 431 -32.28 -51.09 -6.64
N GLY A 432 -31.68 -51.91 -5.76
CA GLY A 432 -31.57 -53.35 -6.00
C GLY A 432 -30.48 -54.08 -5.22
N ALA A 433 -30.85 -54.64 -4.06
CA ALA A 433 -30.40 -55.92 -3.51
C ALA A 433 -28.89 -56.27 -3.45
N ALA A 434 -28.37 -56.40 -2.23
CA ALA A 434 -27.28 -57.32 -1.87
C ALA A 434 -27.76 -58.80 -2.01
N PRO A 435 -26.91 -59.86 -1.91
CA PRO A 435 -25.54 -59.87 -1.38
C PRO A 435 -24.53 -60.85 -2.06
N ALA A 436 -23.32 -60.85 -1.49
CA ALA A 436 -22.44 -62.02 -1.24
C ALA A 436 -21.20 -62.29 -2.12
N ALA A 437 -20.07 -62.33 -1.41
CA ALA A 437 -19.03 -63.38 -1.40
C ALA A 437 -17.86 -63.38 -2.42
N ALA A 438 -16.68 -63.39 -1.81
CA ALA A 438 -15.56 -64.32 -2.04
C ALA A 438 -14.55 -64.08 -3.18
N ALA A 439 -13.32 -63.83 -2.71
CA ALA A 439 -12.11 -64.63 -2.98
C ALA A 439 -11.42 -64.58 -4.36
N ALA A 440 -10.17 -64.11 -4.28
CA ALA A 440 -8.95 -64.74 -4.79
C ALA A 440 -8.67 -64.77 -6.31
N ALA A 441 -7.43 -64.35 -6.61
CA ALA A 441 -6.61 -64.43 -7.83
C ALA A 441 -6.53 -65.86 -8.46
N PRO A 442 -5.79 -66.17 -9.56
CA PRO A 442 -4.68 -65.41 -10.18
C PRO A 442 -4.46 -65.53 -11.73
N GLY A 443 -3.52 -64.70 -12.23
CA GLY A 443 -2.47 -65.12 -13.17
C GLY A 443 -2.69 -64.93 -14.69
N GLY A 444 -1.68 -64.38 -15.38
CA GLY A 444 -1.53 -64.57 -16.83
C GLY A 444 -0.77 -63.51 -17.65
N GLN A 445 0.58 -63.53 -17.55
CA GLN A 445 1.58 -63.32 -18.61
C GLN A 445 1.45 -62.10 -19.56
N ALA A 446 2.28 -61.06 -19.41
CA ALA A 446 3.66 -60.95 -19.92
C ALA A 446 3.80 -61.07 -21.46
N SER A 447 3.90 -59.92 -22.14
CA SER A 447 4.60 -59.77 -23.42
C SER A 447 5.58 -58.61 -23.32
N VAL A 448 6.73 -58.77 -23.98
CA VAL A 448 8.03 -58.16 -23.68
C VAL A 448 8.46 -57.22 -24.83
N LEU A 449 8.71 -55.94 -24.49
CA LEU A 449 9.72 -54.96 -24.97
C LEU A 449 9.73 -54.48 -26.46
N PRO A 450 10.03 -53.19 -26.72
CA PRO A 450 11.39 -52.64 -26.55
C PRO A 450 11.50 -51.31 -25.77
N ARG A 451 12.75 -51.04 -25.38
CA ARG A 451 13.23 -49.91 -24.58
C ARG A 451 13.29 -48.58 -25.36
N THR A 452 13.25 -47.52 -24.54
CA THR A 452 13.85 -46.18 -24.72
C THR A 452 13.03 -45.18 -25.52
N GLU A 453 12.41 -44.24 -24.80
CA GLU A 453 12.69 -42.82 -25.01
C GLU A 453 12.48 -42.07 -23.69
N VAL A 454 13.40 -41.15 -23.44
CA VAL A 454 13.56 -40.36 -22.22
C VAL A 454 12.37 -39.42 -22.09
N GLY A 455 11.60 -39.51 -20.99
CA GLY A 455 10.58 -38.51 -20.67
C GLY A 455 11.22 -37.12 -20.49
N PRO A 456 10.57 -36.03 -20.93
CA PRO A 456 11.21 -34.73 -21.01
C PRO A 456 11.58 -34.21 -19.61
N ALA A 457 12.80 -33.67 -19.52
CA ALA A 457 13.36 -33.00 -18.36
C ALA A 457 12.46 -31.85 -17.85
N PRO A 458 12.60 -31.42 -16.58
CA PRO A 458 11.85 -30.28 -16.04
C PRO A 458 12.01 -29.05 -16.92
N ALA A 459 10.89 -28.38 -17.24
CA ALA A 459 10.82 -27.21 -18.11
C ALA A 459 11.84 -26.13 -17.70
N SER A 460 12.95 -26.06 -18.42
CA SER A 460 13.95 -25.01 -18.28
C SER A 460 13.40 -23.74 -18.94
N TRP A 461 13.50 -22.62 -18.24
CA TRP A 461 13.17 -21.31 -18.81
C TRP A 461 14.40 -20.77 -19.53
N SER A 462 14.22 -20.30 -20.76
CA SER A 462 15.24 -19.67 -21.58
C SER A 462 15.00 -18.17 -21.65
N ARG A 463 16.06 -17.38 -21.51
CA ARG A 463 15.99 -15.93 -21.62
C ARG A 463 16.25 -15.50 -23.05
N LEU A 464 15.36 -14.69 -23.60
CA LEU A 464 15.48 -14.11 -24.92
C LEU A 464 15.74 -12.61 -24.81
N TYR A 465 16.75 -12.14 -25.52
CA TYR A 465 17.02 -10.73 -25.74
C TYR A 465 16.18 -10.25 -26.92
N VAL A 466 15.43 -9.17 -26.73
CA VAL A 466 14.64 -8.49 -27.77
C VAL A 466 15.18 -7.07 -27.91
N GLY A 467 15.61 -6.69 -29.12
CA GLY A 467 16.24 -5.40 -29.41
C GLY A 467 15.31 -4.17 -29.40
N ILE A 468 14.27 -4.17 -28.56
CA ILE A 468 13.33 -3.06 -28.38
C ILE A 468 13.18 -2.73 -26.89
N GLY A 469 13.22 -1.45 -26.52
CA GLY A 469 13.16 -1.00 -25.13
C GLY A 469 12.15 0.13 -24.89
N THR A 470 12.19 0.72 -23.69
CA THR A 470 11.29 1.81 -23.29
C THR A 470 11.44 3.04 -24.19
N ARG A 471 12.64 3.33 -24.70
CA ARG A 471 12.87 4.44 -25.66
C ARG A 471 12.17 4.25 -27.00
N ASP A 472 11.89 3.00 -27.38
CA ASP A 472 11.16 2.64 -28.59
C ASP A 472 9.64 2.49 -28.31
N GLY A 473 9.18 2.79 -27.09
CA GLY A 473 7.78 2.73 -26.69
C GLY A 473 7.27 1.31 -26.39
N ALA A 474 8.15 0.33 -26.14
CA ALA A 474 7.77 -1.04 -25.85
C ALA A 474 7.04 -1.15 -24.49
N ARG A 475 5.83 -1.73 -24.49
CA ARG A 475 5.10 -2.11 -23.27
C ARG A 475 5.09 -3.63 -23.09
N PRO A 476 4.91 -4.16 -21.87
CA PRO A 476 4.85 -5.60 -21.65
C PRO A 476 3.75 -6.29 -22.47
N GLY A 477 2.58 -5.63 -22.62
CA GLY A 477 1.48 -6.13 -23.44
C GLY A 477 1.80 -6.21 -24.94
N ASP A 478 2.67 -5.34 -25.45
CA ASP A 478 3.09 -5.38 -26.87
C ASP A 478 4.04 -6.57 -27.12
N LEU A 479 4.94 -6.86 -26.17
CA LEU A 479 5.86 -7.99 -26.25
C LEU A 479 5.13 -9.33 -26.08
N VAL A 480 4.20 -9.42 -25.14
CA VAL A 480 3.32 -10.61 -25.01
C VAL A 480 2.49 -10.77 -26.28
N GLY A 481 1.85 -9.69 -26.76
CA GLY A 481 1.02 -9.72 -27.97
C GLY A 481 1.79 -10.16 -29.22
N ALA A 482 3.04 -9.72 -29.40
CA ALA A 482 3.89 -10.16 -30.50
C ALA A 482 4.27 -11.64 -30.37
N ILE A 483 4.62 -12.11 -29.17
CA ILE A 483 4.99 -13.52 -28.94
C ILE A 483 3.78 -14.45 -29.09
N THR A 484 2.62 -14.06 -28.56
CA THR A 484 1.41 -14.89 -28.61
C THR A 484 0.74 -14.84 -29.98
N GLY A 485 0.76 -13.68 -30.64
CA GLY A 485 0.08 -13.43 -31.91
C GLY A 485 0.88 -13.91 -33.12
N GLU A 486 2.19 -13.68 -33.17
CA GLU A 486 3.02 -14.06 -34.32
C GLU A 486 3.58 -15.48 -34.17
N ALA A 487 4.03 -15.88 -32.97
CA ALA A 487 4.65 -17.20 -32.76
C ALA A 487 3.65 -18.31 -32.40
N ASP A 488 2.36 -17.99 -32.26
CA ASP A 488 1.26 -18.90 -31.89
C ASP A 488 1.61 -19.73 -30.64
N ILE A 489 1.89 -19.02 -29.55
CA ILE A 489 2.28 -19.60 -28.27
C ILE A 489 1.32 -19.09 -27.18
N PRO A 490 0.75 -19.97 -26.34
CA PRO A 490 -0.11 -19.53 -25.26
C PRO A 490 0.66 -18.68 -24.25
N GLY A 491 0.05 -17.58 -23.78
CA GLY A 491 0.68 -16.64 -22.84
C GLY A 491 1.17 -17.28 -21.53
N SER A 492 0.68 -18.47 -21.18
CA SER A 492 1.17 -19.28 -20.05
C SER A 492 2.61 -19.79 -20.21
N ARG A 493 3.18 -19.76 -21.43
CA ARG A 493 4.56 -20.14 -21.73
C ARG A 493 5.52 -18.93 -21.83
N VAL A 494 5.02 -17.72 -21.58
CA VAL A 494 5.80 -16.49 -21.47
C VAL A 494 5.92 -16.14 -19.99
N GLY A 495 7.15 -16.09 -19.50
CA GLY A 495 7.50 -15.79 -18.13
C GLY A 495 7.74 -14.30 -17.91
N LYS A 496 8.70 -13.96 -17.05
CA LYS A 496 8.99 -12.57 -16.70
C LYS A 496 9.51 -11.78 -17.91
N ILE A 497 9.01 -10.55 -18.05
CA ILE A 497 9.47 -9.57 -19.04
C ILE A 497 10.14 -8.42 -18.28
N ASP A 498 11.41 -8.18 -18.58
CA ASP A 498 12.20 -7.04 -18.05
C ASP A 498 12.52 -6.08 -19.20
N ILE A 499 11.88 -4.91 -19.20
CA ILE A 499 12.05 -3.90 -20.25
C ILE A 499 13.10 -2.89 -19.79
N ARG A 500 14.19 -2.76 -20.54
CA ARG A 500 15.24 -1.77 -20.34
C ARG A 500 15.11 -0.64 -21.35
N ASP A 501 15.89 0.42 -21.18
CA ASP A 501 15.84 1.61 -22.04
C ASP A 501 16.00 1.29 -23.54
N SER A 502 16.88 0.35 -23.89
CA SER A 502 17.26 0.06 -25.29
C SER A 502 16.97 -1.38 -25.73
N PHE A 503 16.55 -2.26 -24.82
CA PHE A 503 16.27 -3.67 -25.11
C PHE A 503 15.35 -4.27 -24.04
N SER A 504 14.76 -5.42 -24.31
CA SER A 504 13.91 -6.15 -23.37
C SER A 504 14.42 -7.58 -23.22
N ILE A 505 14.29 -8.15 -22.03
CA ILE A 505 14.56 -9.56 -21.76
C ILE A 505 13.23 -10.25 -21.49
N VAL A 506 12.96 -11.33 -22.22
CA VAL A 506 11.73 -12.12 -22.07
C VAL A 506 12.09 -13.56 -21.74
N GLU A 507 11.53 -14.10 -20.66
CA GLU A 507 11.66 -15.52 -20.33
C GLU A 507 10.60 -16.33 -21.08
N VAL A 508 11.00 -17.40 -21.77
CA VAL A 508 10.08 -18.35 -22.43
C VAL A 508 10.52 -19.78 -22.11
N GLN A 509 9.60 -20.74 -22.20
CA GLN A 509 10.00 -22.15 -22.02
C GLN A 509 11.00 -22.58 -23.10
N ALA A 510 12.02 -23.37 -22.72
CA ALA A 510 13.12 -23.74 -23.61
C ALA A 510 12.68 -24.53 -24.85
N ASP A 511 11.57 -25.28 -24.76
CA ASP A 511 10.95 -26.03 -25.85
C ASP A 511 10.38 -25.13 -26.96
N VAL A 512 9.99 -23.89 -26.62
CA VAL A 512 9.43 -22.92 -27.57
C VAL A 512 10.40 -21.79 -27.94
N ALA A 513 11.55 -21.67 -27.26
CA ALA A 513 12.50 -20.57 -27.44
C ALA A 513 13.05 -20.46 -28.88
N GLU A 514 13.40 -21.57 -29.54
CA GLU A 514 13.89 -21.55 -30.92
C GLU A 514 12.80 -21.10 -31.91
N LYS A 515 11.55 -21.51 -31.67
CA LYS A 515 10.39 -21.10 -32.48
C LYS A 515 10.15 -19.60 -32.36
N VAL A 516 10.22 -19.06 -31.15
CA VAL A 516 10.05 -17.61 -30.88
C VAL A 516 11.13 -16.79 -31.60
N ILE A 517 12.39 -17.21 -31.52
CA ILE A 517 13.49 -16.52 -32.22
C ILE A 517 13.30 -16.57 -33.74
N GLY A 518 12.93 -17.73 -34.29
CA GLY A 518 12.74 -17.89 -35.73
C GLY A 518 11.61 -17.03 -36.30
N VAL A 519 10.53 -16.85 -35.54
CA VAL A 519 9.35 -16.11 -35.98
C VAL A 519 9.50 -14.60 -35.75
N LEU A 520 10.02 -14.17 -34.61
CA LEU A 520 10.08 -12.75 -34.27
C LEU A 520 11.25 -12.02 -34.95
N ASN A 521 12.31 -12.71 -35.35
CA ASN A 521 13.48 -12.09 -35.96
C ASN A 521 13.15 -11.63 -37.39
N GLY A 522 13.04 -10.32 -37.59
CA GLY A 522 12.63 -9.71 -38.87
C GLY A 522 11.17 -9.23 -38.91
N THR A 523 10.37 -9.47 -37.87
CA THR A 523 9.04 -8.84 -37.73
C THR A 523 9.17 -7.36 -37.38
N THR A 524 8.20 -6.54 -37.80
CA THR A 524 8.23 -5.09 -37.54
C THR A 524 7.27 -4.75 -36.41
N MET A 525 7.79 -4.17 -35.33
CA MET A 525 6.99 -3.70 -34.20
C MET A 525 7.29 -2.21 -33.96
N LYS A 526 6.23 -1.39 -33.88
CA LYS A 526 6.31 0.08 -33.70
C LYS A 526 7.30 0.77 -34.67
N GLY A 527 7.34 0.30 -35.93
CA GLY A 527 8.18 0.88 -37.00
C GLY A 527 9.64 0.44 -37.00
N ARG A 528 10.05 -0.50 -36.12
CA ARG A 528 11.41 -1.02 -36.03
C ARG A 528 11.43 -2.54 -36.21
N SER A 529 12.39 -3.06 -36.98
CA SER A 529 12.57 -4.51 -37.14
C SER A 529 13.10 -5.12 -35.84
N LEU A 530 12.38 -6.12 -35.32
CA LEU A 530 12.74 -6.85 -34.12
C LEU A 530 13.92 -7.78 -34.40
N ARG A 531 14.93 -7.69 -33.53
CA ARG A 531 16.04 -8.64 -33.45
C ARG A 531 15.92 -9.41 -32.15
N VAL A 532 15.74 -10.71 -32.24
CA VAL A 532 15.60 -11.61 -31.09
C VAL A 532 16.75 -12.62 -31.11
N ASP A 533 17.41 -12.82 -29.97
CA ASP A 533 18.49 -13.80 -29.79
C ASP A 533 18.45 -14.36 -28.37
N TYR A 534 19.13 -15.46 -28.10
CA TYR A 534 19.30 -15.97 -26.74
C TYR A 534 20.11 -15.00 -25.89
N ASP A 535 19.62 -14.68 -24.69
CA ASP A 535 20.40 -13.90 -23.72
C ASP A 535 21.51 -14.78 -23.13
N ARG A 536 22.73 -14.60 -23.62
CA ARG A 536 23.92 -15.33 -23.17
C ARG A 536 24.54 -14.75 -21.89
N SER A 537 23.84 -13.89 -21.16
CA SER A 537 24.36 -13.22 -19.96
C SER A 537 24.43 -14.10 -18.70
N GLY A 538 24.17 -15.41 -18.82
CA GLY A 538 24.23 -16.37 -17.70
C GLY A 538 25.38 -17.39 -17.72
N ASP A 539 26.16 -17.49 -18.80
CA ASP A 539 27.09 -18.63 -18.99
C ASP A 539 28.53 -18.21 -19.34
N ARG A 540 29.06 -17.23 -18.60
CA ARG A 540 30.51 -16.95 -18.53
C ARG A 540 31.05 -17.31 -17.14
N ALA A 541 30.94 -18.59 -16.79
CA ALA A 541 31.81 -19.18 -15.79
C ALA A 541 33.28 -19.07 -16.26
N ARG A 542 34.14 -18.57 -15.36
CA ARG A 542 35.60 -18.44 -15.48
C ARG A 542 36.24 -19.55 -16.32
N LYS A 543 36.92 -19.17 -17.41
CA LYS A 543 38.10 -19.90 -17.91
C LYS A 543 39.32 -18.97 -17.86
N PRO A 544 40.49 -19.45 -17.39
CA PRO A 544 41.68 -18.63 -17.27
C PRO A 544 42.25 -18.35 -18.65
N SER A 545 42.51 -17.07 -18.95
CA SER A 545 43.16 -16.67 -20.21
C SER A 545 44.63 -17.10 -20.20
N PRO A 546 45.13 -17.75 -21.28
CA PRO A 546 46.55 -18.01 -21.45
C PRO A 546 47.28 -16.70 -21.78
N GLY A 547 48.48 -16.57 -21.21
CA GLY A 547 49.23 -15.32 -21.14
C GLY A 547 49.51 -14.67 -22.50
N ARG A 548 49.49 -13.32 -22.47
CA ARG A 548 50.25 -12.49 -23.39
C ARG A 548 50.94 -11.37 -22.64
N ARG A 549 52.21 -11.23 -22.99
CA ARG A 549 53.26 -10.36 -22.43
C ARG A 549 52.88 -8.88 -22.31
N PRO A 550 53.51 -8.16 -21.35
CA PRO A 550 53.25 -6.75 -21.10
C PRO A 550 53.84 -5.84 -22.20
N PRO A 551 53.21 -4.70 -22.52
CA PRO A 551 53.88 -3.64 -23.26
C PRO A 551 54.82 -2.88 -22.32
N GLY A 552 56.02 -2.63 -22.81
CA GLY A 552 57.12 -2.03 -22.05
C GLY A 552 56.79 -0.64 -21.52
N GLY A 553 56.99 -0.48 -20.22
CA GLY A 553 57.29 0.80 -19.60
C GLY A 553 58.77 0.81 -19.21
N SER A 554 59.49 1.83 -19.65
CA SER A 554 60.71 2.34 -19.01
C SER A 554 61.16 3.63 -19.69
N PRO A 555 61.91 4.54 -19.01
CA PRO A 555 62.15 4.58 -17.57
C PRO A 555 61.93 5.97 -16.94
N ASP A 556 61.46 5.92 -15.70
CA ASP A 556 62.01 6.61 -14.54
C ASP A 556 63.30 7.43 -14.77
N ARG A 557 63.26 8.74 -14.45
CA ARG A 557 64.36 9.44 -13.77
C ARG A 557 63.84 10.62 -12.94
N GLY A 558 63.81 10.41 -11.63
CA GLY A 558 64.69 11.15 -10.72
C GLY A 558 64.24 12.53 -10.25
N ALA A 559 63.74 12.57 -9.01
CA ALA A 559 63.84 13.74 -8.16
C ALA A 559 65.31 13.89 -7.68
N GLY A 560 65.86 15.09 -7.83
CA GLY A 560 67.16 15.44 -7.27
C GLY A 560 67.47 16.93 -7.40
N GLY A 561 67.57 17.60 -6.26
CA GLY A 561 68.53 18.68 -6.01
C GLY A 561 68.23 20.05 -6.58
N GLY A 562 67.95 21.01 -5.70
CA GLY A 562 67.91 22.42 -6.05
C GLY A 562 69.29 23.04 -6.31
N SER A 563 69.29 24.25 -6.85
CA SER A 563 70.17 25.37 -6.49
C SER A 563 70.01 26.53 -7.48
N GLY A 564 69.81 27.74 -6.93
CA GLY A 564 70.13 29.05 -7.52
C GLY A 564 69.35 29.47 -8.77
N SER A 565 69.27 30.72 -9.16
CA SER A 565 69.60 32.02 -8.57
C SER A 565 69.12 33.03 -9.62
N ALA A 566 68.68 34.19 -9.15
CA ALA A 566 68.70 35.48 -9.84
C ALA A 566 67.82 35.69 -11.10
N GLY A 567 67.04 36.77 -11.04
CA GLY A 567 67.18 37.82 -12.04
C GLY A 567 65.88 38.43 -12.58
N GLY A 568 65.64 39.69 -12.17
CA GLY A 568 65.13 40.77 -13.04
C GLY A 568 63.63 40.75 -13.35
N SER A 569 62.82 41.65 -12.79
CA SER A 569 62.67 43.08 -13.14
C SER A 569 61.60 43.34 -14.20
N GLY A 570 60.72 44.30 -13.89
CA GLY A 570 59.79 44.95 -14.82
C GLY A 570 58.35 44.49 -14.58
N GLY A 571 57.44 45.25 -13.99
CA GLY A 571 57.35 46.69 -13.84
C GLY A 571 56.11 47.19 -14.59
N THR A 572 55.16 47.76 -13.83
CA THR A 572 54.16 48.79 -14.25
C THR A 572 53.17 48.42 -15.38
N ARG A 573 51.92 48.88 -15.46
CA ARG A 573 51.03 49.80 -14.72
C ARG A 573 49.62 49.60 -15.33
N ARG A 574 48.59 49.74 -14.48
CA ARG A 574 47.31 50.48 -14.64
C ARG A 574 46.99 51.03 -16.05
N THR A 575 45.73 51.04 -16.51
CA THR A 575 44.71 52.10 -16.23
C THR A 575 43.34 51.61 -16.77
N ILE A 576 42.29 51.38 -15.96
CA ILE A 576 41.16 52.28 -15.59
C ILE A 576 40.52 53.03 -16.77
N ILE A 577 39.25 52.74 -17.08
CA ILE A 577 38.34 53.68 -17.77
C ILE A 577 37.04 53.78 -16.95
N ARG A 578 36.70 55.01 -16.56
CA ARG A 578 35.54 55.44 -15.77
C ARG A 578 34.39 55.89 -16.68
N ARG A 579 33.18 55.81 -16.10
CA ARG A 579 31.89 56.43 -16.49
C ARG A 579 31.98 57.92 -16.86
N PRO A 580 31.01 58.45 -17.66
CA PRO A 580 30.78 59.88 -17.82
C PRO A 580 29.78 60.45 -16.77
N PRO A 581 29.70 61.79 -16.61
CA PRO A 581 28.98 62.45 -15.52
C PRO A 581 27.57 62.95 -15.88
N ARG A 582 26.76 63.15 -14.83
CA ARG A 582 25.54 63.99 -14.79
C ARG A 582 25.92 65.43 -14.37
N GLY A 583 25.24 66.43 -14.93
CA GLY A 583 24.93 67.73 -14.31
C GLY A 583 23.42 67.93 -14.42
N ALA A 584 22.71 68.79 -13.70
CA ALA A 584 22.92 69.83 -12.67
C ALA A 584 21.64 69.78 -11.77
N GLU A 585 21.52 70.35 -10.57
CA GLU A 585 22.22 71.44 -9.85
C GLU A 585 22.61 71.02 -8.42
#